data_AF-A0A0A2EGS8-F1
#
_entry.id   AF-A0A0A2EGS8-F1
#
_cell.length_a   1.000
_cell.length_b   1.000
_cell.length_c   1.000
_cell.angle_alpha   90.00
_cell.angle_beta   90.00
_cell.angle_gamma   90.00
#
_symmetry.space_group_name_H-M   'P 1'
#
loop_
_entity.id
_entity.type
_entity.pdbx_description
1 polymer ?
#
loop_
_entity_poly.entity_id
_entity_poly.type
_entity_poly.pdbx_seq_one_letter_code
_entity_poly.pdbx_strand_id
1 'polypeptide(L)'
;MKEKEESLFPFSIKAGEYHTMFRTGLKWIIPFTLSAVFSSMMGKYRYIAFLTVTASVWSLLLRNLSKRMVEIKFTDDSIIIDNTIFPMKEVENYYTCLPLRKAFMLRLQTKDGKRYIYYIPVECRNKVEDYMAKKAFLSKQKSDNFLCYSHYVFVLLSSILGALLLILMSKYNLPFQLIK
;
A
#
# COMPACT_ATOMS: atom_id res chain seq x y z
N MET A 1 -37.38 21.60 18.60
CA MET A 1 -37.28 20.25 18.02
C MET A 1 -35.80 19.98 17.80
N LYS A 2 -35.15 19.17 18.65
CA LYS A 2 -33.74 18.81 18.48
C LYS A 2 -33.68 17.80 17.34
N GLU A 3 -33.16 18.22 16.19
CA GLU A 3 -32.77 17.28 15.13
C GLU A 3 -31.85 16.24 15.77
N LYS A 4 -32.25 14.97 15.70
CA LYS A 4 -31.37 13.85 16.00
C LYS A 4 -30.24 13.94 14.97
N GLU A 5 -29.05 14.35 15.39
CA GLU A 5 -27.82 13.97 14.68
C GLU A 5 -27.84 12.44 14.63
N GLU A 6 -28.21 11.88 13.48
CA GLU A 6 -27.91 10.49 13.19
C GLU A 6 -26.39 10.37 13.26
N SER A 7 -25.91 9.77 14.35
CA SER A 7 -24.50 9.46 14.52
C SER A 7 -24.12 8.57 13.33
N LEU A 8 -23.31 9.11 12.41
CA LEU A 8 -22.74 8.43 11.24
C LEU A 8 -21.75 7.31 11.62
N PHE A 9 -21.81 6.87 12.88
CA PHE A 9 -20.90 5.96 13.58
C PHE A 9 -21.75 4.89 14.28
N PRO A 10 -21.29 3.63 14.32
CA PRO A 10 -19.98 3.15 13.87
C PRO A 10 -19.90 2.88 12.36
N PHE A 11 -18.73 3.08 11.75
CA PHE A 11 -18.42 2.59 10.40
C PHE A 11 -17.11 1.79 10.36
N SER A 12 -17.04 0.82 9.47
CA SER A 12 -15.88 -0.06 9.27
C SER A 12 -15.23 0.17 7.90
N ILE A 13 -13.90 0.23 7.85
CA ILE A 13 -13.15 0.31 6.60
C ILE A 13 -12.05 -0.75 6.57
N LYS A 14 -11.88 -1.40 5.41
CA LYS A 14 -10.70 -2.23 5.16
C LYS A 14 -9.50 -1.35 4.82
N ALA A 15 -8.44 -1.49 5.58
CA ALA A 15 -7.21 -0.73 5.40
C ALA A 15 -5.98 -1.65 5.33
N GLY A 16 -4.94 -1.21 4.65
CA GLY A 16 -3.65 -1.88 4.64
C GLY A 16 -2.67 -1.20 5.58
N GLU A 17 -2.15 -1.90 6.58
CA GLU A 17 -1.06 -1.35 7.41
C GLU A 17 0.21 -1.16 6.57
N TYR A 18 0.80 0.03 6.60
CA TYR A 18 1.93 0.41 5.75
C TYR A 18 3.11 -0.57 5.84
N HIS A 19 3.58 -0.86 7.06
CA HIS A 19 4.74 -1.72 7.26
C HIS A 19 4.49 -3.15 6.78
N THR A 20 3.31 -3.69 7.05
CA THR A 20 2.90 -5.02 6.60
C THR A 20 2.76 -5.10 5.08
N MET A 21 2.14 -4.09 4.46
CA MET A 21 2.00 -4.01 2.99
C MET A 21 3.34 -3.85 2.30
N PHE A 22 4.20 -2.95 2.80
CA PHE A 22 5.53 -2.70 2.25
C PHE A 22 6.45 -3.92 2.39
N ARG A 23 6.52 -4.53 3.58
CA ARG A 23 7.30 -5.75 3.83
C ARG A 23 6.84 -6.91 2.97
N THR A 24 5.51 -7.03 2.78
CA THR A 24 4.96 -8.05 1.87
C THR A 24 5.40 -7.75 0.44
N GLY A 25 5.22 -6.52 -0.06
CA GLY A 25 5.68 -6.13 -1.40
C GLY A 25 7.15 -6.44 -1.65
N LEU A 26 8.04 -6.13 -0.70
CA LEU A 26 9.47 -6.43 -0.80
C LEU A 26 9.76 -7.94 -0.93
N LYS A 27 9.07 -8.80 -0.17
CA LYS A 27 9.24 -10.26 -0.25
C LYS A 27 8.89 -10.81 -1.63
N TRP A 28 7.97 -10.16 -2.34
CA TRP A 28 7.54 -10.59 -3.67
C TRP A 28 8.50 -10.19 -4.80
N ILE A 29 9.52 -9.36 -4.53
CA ILE A 29 10.59 -9.09 -5.48
C ILE A 29 11.31 -10.39 -5.89
N ILE A 30 11.52 -11.33 -4.96
CA ILE A 30 12.20 -12.60 -5.22
C ILE A 30 11.44 -13.48 -6.24
N PRO A 31 10.13 -13.77 -6.06
CA PRO A 31 9.31 -14.42 -7.08
C PRO A 31 9.37 -13.72 -8.44
N PHE A 32 9.38 -12.38 -8.48
CA PHE A 32 9.48 -11.60 -9.71
C PHE A 32 10.81 -11.79 -10.42
N THR A 33 11.93 -11.73 -9.70
CA THR A 33 13.27 -11.91 -10.28
C THR A 33 13.47 -13.34 -10.78
N LEU A 34 13.03 -14.34 -10.02
CA LEU A 34 13.05 -15.74 -10.46
C LEU A 34 12.23 -15.94 -11.74
N SER A 35 11.02 -15.37 -11.79
CA SER A 35 10.16 -15.43 -12.97
C SER A 35 10.84 -14.86 -14.21
N ALA A 36 11.58 -13.76 -14.04
CA ALA A 36 12.33 -13.13 -15.13
C ALA A 36 13.49 -14.00 -15.62
N VAL A 37 14.23 -14.63 -14.71
CA VAL A 37 15.33 -15.56 -15.03
C VAL A 37 14.81 -16.80 -15.75
N PHE A 38 13.75 -17.44 -15.24
CA PHE A 38 13.16 -18.60 -15.93
C PHE A 38 12.64 -18.23 -17.32
N SER A 39 11.99 -17.08 -17.44
CA SER A 39 11.47 -16.63 -18.73
C SER A 39 12.58 -16.31 -19.72
N SER A 40 13.73 -15.78 -19.28
CA SER A 40 14.86 -15.48 -20.16
C SER A 40 15.47 -16.74 -20.79
N MET A 41 15.33 -17.90 -20.14
CA MET A 41 15.82 -19.19 -20.63
C MET A 41 14.90 -19.84 -21.69
N MET A 42 13.68 -19.33 -21.94
CA MET A 42 12.71 -19.95 -22.86
C MET A 42 12.91 -19.60 -24.35
N GLY A 43 14.09 -19.09 -24.73
CA GLY A 43 14.46 -18.86 -26.13
C GLY A 43 13.50 -17.93 -26.87
N LYS A 44 12.83 -18.41 -27.93
CA LYS A 44 11.92 -17.60 -28.77
C LYS A 44 10.64 -17.16 -28.02
N TYR A 45 10.22 -17.89 -27.01
CA TYR A 45 8.98 -17.62 -26.27
C TYR A 45 9.19 -16.73 -25.03
N ARG A 46 10.41 -16.23 -24.81
CA ARG A 46 10.79 -15.54 -23.56
C ARG A 46 9.86 -14.41 -23.14
N TYR A 47 9.40 -13.58 -24.07
CA TYR A 47 8.55 -12.42 -23.77
C TYR A 47 7.14 -12.84 -23.40
N ILE A 48 6.60 -13.86 -24.09
CA ILE A 48 5.28 -14.43 -23.80
C ILE A 48 5.32 -15.13 -22.44
N ALA A 49 6.37 -15.92 -22.18
CA ALA A 49 6.61 -16.56 -20.89
C ALA A 49 6.72 -15.52 -19.77
N PHE A 50 7.51 -14.46 -19.98
CA PHE A 50 7.67 -13.37 -19.02
C PHE A 50 6.34 -12.71 -18.68
N LEU A 51 5.56 -12.29 -19.67
CA LEU A 51 4.27 -11.64 -19.44
C LEU A 51 3.29 -12.58 -18.71
N THR A 52 3.25 -13.85 -19.08
CA THR A 52 2.33 -14.82 -18.48
C THR A 52 2.69 -15.12 -17.02
N VAL A 53 3.99 -15.35 -16.74
CA VAL A 53 4.47 -15.66 -15.40
C VAL A 53 4.39 -14.42 -14.51
N THR A 54 4.83 -13.25 -15.00
CA THR A 54 4.75 -12.01 -14.22
C THR A 54 3.31 -11.60 -13.92
N ALA A 55 2.38 -11.74 -14.88
CA ALA A 55 0.96 -11.50 -14.63
C ALA A 55 0.43 -12.45 -13.53
N SER A 56 0.77 -13.74 -13.60
CA SER A 56 0.35 -14.73 -12.60
C SER A 56 0.91 -14.40 -11.20
N VAL A 57 2.20 -14.08 -11.11
CA VAL A 57 2.86 -13.67 -9.85
C VAL A 57 2.25 -12.37 -9.31
N TRP A 58 1.92 -11.42 -10.17
CA TRP A 58 1.25 -10.18 -9.78
C TRP A 58 -0.14 -10.43 -9.21
N SER A 59 -0.95 -11.27 -9.86
CA SER A 59 -2.27 -11.66 -9.36
C SER A 59 -2.19 -12.34 -7.98
N LEU A 60 -1.19 -13.21 -7.77
CA LEU A 60 -0.95 -13.84 -6.48
C LEU A 60 -0.52 -12.84 -5.40
N LEU A 61 0.36 -11.88 -5.75
CA LEU A 61 0.74 -10.79 -4.87
C LEU A 61 -0.48 -9.98 -4.43
N LEU A 62 -1.32 -9.55 -5.36
CA LEU A 62 -2.53 -8.78 -5.06
C LEU A 62 -3.48 -9.55 -4.15
N ARG A 63 -3.66 -10.86 -4.39
CA ARG A 63 -4.48 -11.73 -3.55
C ARG A 63 -3.89 -11.91 -2.15
N ASN A 64 -2.57 -11.91 -2.00
CA ASN A 64 -1.92 -12.01 -0.70
C ASN A 64 -2.00 -10.69 0.07
N LEU A 65 -1.85 -9.55 -0.62
CA LEU A 65 -2.05 -8.23 -0.03
C LEU A 65 -3.49 -8.04 0.43
N SER A 66 -4.49 -8.45 -0.37
CA SER A 66 -5.90 -8.31 0.02
C SER A 66 -6.27 -9.12 1.27
N LYS A 67 -5.66 -10.30 1.46
CA LYS A 67 -5.82 -11.12 2.68
C LYS A 67 -5.21 -10.49 3.93
N ARG A 68 -4.24 -9.57 3.78
CA ARG A 68 -3.54 -8.89 4.88
C ARG A 68 -4.14 -7.53 5.20
N MET A 69 -5.28 -7.19 4.62
CA MET A 69 -6.01 -5.98 4.98
C MET A 69 -6.64 -6.15 6.36
N VAL A 70 -6.45 -5.15 7.21
CA VAL A 70 -7.05 -5.05 8.55
C VAL A 70 -8.36 -4.29 8.47
N GLU A 71 -9.30 -4.62 9.34
CA GLU A 71 -10.53 -3.85 9.51
C GLU A 71 -10.31 -2.77 10.57
N ILE A 72 -10.56 -1.51 10.18
CA ILE A 72 -10.56 -0.36 11.09
C ILE A 72 -12.02 0.04 11.32
N LYS A 73 -12.49 -0.07 12.57
CA LYS A 73 -13.81 0.38 13.00
C LYS A 73 -13.68 1.69 13.75
N PHE A 74 -14.39 2.70 13.27
CA PHE A 74 -14.47 4.02 13.89
C PHE A 74 -15.75 4.07 14.72
N THR A 75 -15.58 4.24 16.03
CA THR A 75 -16.67 4.40 17.01
C THR A 75 -16.64 5.81 17.58
N ASP A 76 -17.63 6.19 18.37
CA ASP A 76 -17.70 7.55 18.90
C ASP A 76 -16.43 7.94 19.66
N ASP A 77 -15.88 7.08 20.52
CA ASP A 77 -14.73 7.44 21.38
C ASP A 77 -13.48 6.56 21.19
N SER A 78 -13.48 5.68 20.19
CA SER A 78 -12.33 4.82 19.93
C SER A 78 -12.20 4.41 18.46
N ILE A 79 -10.97 4.06 18.06
CA ILE A 79 -10.70 3.33 16.83
C ILE A 79 -10.34 1.90 17.20
N ILE A 80 -11.03 0.93 16.62
CA ILE A 80 -10.72 -0.49 16.81
C ILE A 80 -10.02 -1.00 15.55
N ILE A 81 -8.82 -1.54 15.70
CA ILE A 81 -8.00 -2.07 14.60
C ILE A 81 -7.71 -3.53 14.89
N ASP A 82 -8.28 -4.44 14.10
CA ASP A 82 -8.03 -5.90 14.21
C ASP A 82 -8.13 -6.42 15.66
N ASN A 83 -9.17 -5.96 16.39
CA ASN A 83 -9.48 -6.19 17.81
C ASN A 83 -8.66 -5.41 18.86
N THR A 84 -7.71 -4.58 18.45
CA THR A 84 -7.03 -3.65 19.36
C THR A 84 -7.82 -2.35 19.47
N ILE A 85 -8.20 -1.97 20.69
CA ILE A 85 -8.95 -0.74 20.96
C ILE A 85 -7.96 0.39 21.20
N PHE A 86 -8.06 1.46 20.40
CA PHE A 86 -7.32 2.70 20.56
C PHE A 86 -8.28 3.79 21.05
N PRO A 87 -8.23 4.17 22.34
CA PRO A 87 -9.01 5.27 22.86
C PRO A 87 -8.64 6.57 22.15
N MET A 88 -9.62 7.36 21.75
CA MET A 88 -9.37 8.61 21.05
C MET A 88 -8.52 9.59 21.85
N LYS A 89 -8.62 9.54 23.18
CA LYS A 89 -7.83 10.37 24.11
C LYS A 89 -6.32 10.12 24.03
N GLU A 90 -5.89 8.98 23.51
CA GLU A 90 -4.49 8.62 23.32
C GLU A 90 -3.94 9.10 21.97
N VAL A 91 -4.81 9.47 21.03
CA VAL A 91 -4.40 10.02 19.74
C VAL A 91 -4.08 11.49 19.94
N GLU A 92 -2.84 11.84 19.64
CA GLU A 92 -2.34 13.21 19.77
C GLU A 92 -2.64 13.99 18.50
N ASN A 93 -2.21 13.47 17.35
CA ASN A 93 -2.32 14.13 16.05
C ASN A 93 -2.61 13.12 14.95
N TYR A 94 -3.19 13.60 13.85
CA TYR A 94 -3.39 12.81 12.65
C TYR A 94 -2.84 13.50 11.41
N TYR A 95 -2.50 12.70 10.40
CA TYR A 95 -2.06 13.17 9.11
C TYR A 95 -2.75 12.40 7.99
N THR A 96 -3.41 13.12 7.09
CA THR A 96 -3.94 12.58 5.84
C THR A 96 -3.10 13.07 4.67
N CYS A 97 -2.51 12.13 3.93
CA CYS A 97 -1.81 12.41 2.68
C CYS A 97 -2.57 11.78 1.51
N LEU A 98 -2.36 12.33 0.32
CA LEU A 98 -2.86 11.84 -0.96
C LEU A 98 -1.75 11.10 -1.73
N PRO A 99 -1.23 9.95 -1.25
CA PRO A 99 -0.14 9.29 -1.96
C PRO A 99 -0.61 8.59 -3.25
N LEU A 100 -1.90 8.27 -3.42
CA LEU A 100 -2.37 7.44 -4.55
C LEU A 100 -3.80 7.80 -5.02
N ARG A 101 -4.06 7.71 -6.34
CA ARG A 101 -5.38 8.01 -6.95
C ARG A 101 -6.53 7.14 -6.42
N LYS A 102 -6.24 5.95 -5.87
CA LYS A 102 -7.24 4.99 -5.36
C LYS A 102 -7.23 4.83 -3.83
N ALA A 103 -6.17 5.28 -3.14
CA ALA A 103 -6.04 5.13 -1.70
C ALA A 103 -5.33 6.34 -1.10
N PHE A 104 -5.81 6.80 0.06
CA PHE A 104 -5.13 7.81 0.84
C PHE A 104 -4.45 7.17 2.04
N MET A 105 -3.47 7.87 2.61
CA MET A 105 -2.74 7.39 3.78
C MET A 105 -3.20 8.16 5.00
N LEU A 106 -3.63 7.42 6.02
CA LEU A 106 -3.93 7.93 7.35
C LEU A 106 -2.79 7.55 8.27
N ARG A 107 -2.12 8.55 8.85
CA ARG A 107 -1.18 8.35 9.95
C ARG A 107 -1.82 8.84 11.24
N LEU A 108 -1.73 8.01 12.27
CA LEU A 108 -2.12 8.32 13.64
C LEU A 108 -0.85 8.36 14.49
N GLN A 109 -0.66 9.45 15.23
CA GLN A 109 0.38 9.56 16.25
C GLN A 109 -0.30 9.49 17.62
N THR A 110 0.12 8.55 18.46
CA THR A 110 -0.34 8.47 19.84
C THR A 110 0.55 9.32 20.75
N LYS A 111 0.03 9.68 21.93
CA LYS A 111 0.75 10.43 22.98
C LYS A 111 2.04 9.74 23.43
N ASP A 112 2.09 8.41 23.32
CA ASP A 112 3.31 7.61 23.58
C ASP A 112 4.38 7.75 22.48
N GLY A 113 4.16 8.61 21.48
CA GLY A 113 5.08 8.82 20.36
C GLY A 113 5.04 7.73 19.28
N LYS A 114 4.21 6.70 19.44
CA LYS A 114 4.05 5.63 18.44
C LYS A 114 3.30 6.16 17.21
N ARG A 115 3.73 5.72 16.03
CA ARG A 115 3.18 6.13 14.74
C ARG A 115 2.58 4.91 14.04
N TYR A 116 1.30 5.00 13.72
CA TYR A 116 0.58 3.98 12.95
C TYR A 116 0.19 4.56 11.60
N ILE A 117 0.45 3.82 10.53
CA ILE A 117 0.24 4.30 9.15
C ILE A 117 -0.61 3.27 8.40
N TYR A 118 -1.74 3.73 7.86
CA TYR A 118 -2.73 2.90 7.18
C TYR A 118 -3.06 3.44 5.79
N TYR A 119 -3.19 2.54 4.83
CA TYR A 119 -3.73 2.81 3.50
C TYR A 119 -5.24 2.56 3.49
N ILE A 120 -6.02 3.60 3.20
CA ILE A 120 -7.48 3.58 3.21
C ILE A 120 -8.00 3.93 1.81
N PRO A 121 -9.07 3.29 1.31
CA PRO A 121 -9.70 3.66 0.05
C PRO A 121 -10.08 5.15 0.01
N VAL A 122 -9.81 5.82 -1.12
CA VAL A 122 -10.08 7.27 -1.28
C VAL A 122 -11.56 7.63 -1.13
N GLU A 123 -12.46 6.70 -1.47
CA GLU A 123 -13.92 6.84 -1.32
C GLU A 123 -14.34 7.08 0.14
N CYS A 124 -13.56 6.57 1.10
CA CYS A 124 -13.84 6.71 2.52
C CYS A 124 -13.23 7.98 3.13
N ARG A 125 -12.52 8.79 2.33
CA ARG A 125 -11.75 9.93 2.83
C ARG A 125 -12.61 10.95 3.55
N ASN A 126 -13.71 11.39 2.94
CA ASN A 126 -14.58 12.41 3.52
C ASN A 126 -15.11 11.94 4.88
N LYS A 127 -15.55 10.68 4.99
CA LYS A 127 -16.03 10.08 6.25
C LYS A 127 -14.97 10.11 7.35
N VAL A 128 -13.71 9.82 7.01
CA VAL A 128 -12.60 9.83 7.97
C VAL A 128 -12.22 11.25 8.34
N GLU A 129 -12.15 12.19 7.39
CA GLU A 129 -11.84 13.60 7.66
C GLU A 129 -12.95 14.24 8.52
N ASP A 130 -14.23 13.95 8.24
CA ASP A 130 -15.37 14.42 9.04
C ASP A 130 -15.33 13.86 10.47
N TYR A 131 -15.02 12.57 10.64
CA TYR A 131 -14.84 11.96 11.96
C TYR A 131 -13.73 12.63 12.77
N MET A 132 -12.58 12.86 12.16
CA MET A 132 -11.44 13.48 12.83
C MET A 132 -11.72 14.96 13.13
N ALA A 133 -12.42 15.67 12.25
CA ALA A 133 -12.79 17.08 12.45
C ALA A 133 -13.75 17.29 13.63
N LYS A 134 -14.64 16.32 13.90
CA LYS A 134 -15.53 16.34 15.08
C LYS A 134 -14.77 16.21 16.41
N LYS A 135 -13.50 15.83 16.39
CA LYS A 135 -12.67 15.66 17.59
C LYS A 135 -11.73 16.87 17.76
N ALA A 136 -12.20 17.84 18.53
CA ALA A 136 -11.56 19.16 18.72
C ALA A 136 -10.12 19.13 19.26
N PHE A 137 -9.65 18.02 19.83
CA PHE A 137 -8.30 17.87 20.39
C PHE A 137 -7.26 17.39 19.38
N LEU A 138 -7.67 16.98 18.17
CA LEU A 138 -6.76 16.45 17.16
C LEU A 138 -6.23 17.57 16.25
N SER A 139 -4.91 17.81 16.28
CA SER A 139 -4.30 18.69 15.29
C SER A 139 -3.97 17.91 14.01
N LYS A 140 -4.34 18.49 12.85
CA LYS A 140 -3.91 17.97 11.55
C LYS A 140 -2.48 18.42 11.30
N GLN A 141 -1.54 17.47 11.31
CA GLN A 141 -0.15 17.79 11.07
C GLN A 141 0.06 18.22 9.61
N LYS A 142 0.89 19.26 9.37
CA LYS A 142 1.23 19.74 8.02
C LYS A 142 2.22 18.78 7.35
N SER A 143 2.09 18.65 6.03
CA SER A 143 2.68 17.64 5.15
C SER A 143 4.03 17.05 5.52
N ASP A 144 4.12 15.72 5.53
CA ASP A 144 5.37 14.97 5.60
C ASP A 144 5.89 14.72 4.17
N ASN A 145 6.84 15.54 3.71
CA ASN A 145 7.38 15.50 2.34
C ASN A 145 7.92 14.11 1.99
N PHE A 146 8.53 13.40 2.94
CA PHE A 146 9.08 12.08 2.69
C PHE A 146 8.00 11.05 2.29
N LEU A 147 6.87 11.04 2.99
CA LEU A 147 5.72 10.19 2.63
C LEU A 147 5.15 10.59 1.28
N CYS A 148 5.06 11.90 1.02
CA CYS A 148 4.59 12.43 -0.25
C CYS A 148 5.46 11.93 -1.41
N TYR A 149 6.80 11.90 -1.28
CA TYR A 149 7.67 11.49 -2.39
C TYR A 149 8.04 10.00 -2.43
N SER A 150 7.70 9.23 -1.39
CA SER A 150 8.07 7.81 -1.27
C SER A 150 7.61 6.95 -2.46
N HIS A 151 6.48 7.30 -3.10
CA HIS A 151 5.98 6.57 -4.27
C HIS A 151 6.82 6.82 -5.53
N TYR A 152 7.47 7.98 -5.69
CA TYR A 152 8.39 8.24 -6.81
C TYR A 152 9.66 7.40 -6.69
N VAL A 153 10.17 7.20 -5.47
CA VAL A 153 11.31 6.31 -5.22
C VAL A 153 10.97 4.88 -5.65
N PHE A 154 9.75 4.42 -5.37
CA PHE A 154 9.28 3.12 -5.81
C PHE A 154 9.19 3.01 -7.34
N VAL A 155 8.68 4.04 -8.03
CA VAL A 155 8.63 4.08 -9.51
C VAL A 155 10.04 4.04 -10.09
N LEU A 156 10.97 4.84 -9.57
CA LEU A 156 12.35 4.88 -10.05
C LEU A 156 13.07 3.54 -9.87
N LEU A 157 12.93 2.91 -8.70
CA LEU A 157 13.47 1.57 -8.44
C LEU A 157 12.85 0.53 -9.39
N SER A 158 11.54 0.61 -9.63
CA SER A 158 10.84 -0.31 -10.55
C SER A 158 11.33 -0.15 -11.99
N SER A 159 11.57 1.08 -12.45
CA SER A 159 12.12 1.36 -13.78
C SER A 159 13.55 0.84 -13.93
N ILE A 160 14.41 1.03 -12.92
CA ILE A 160 15.79 0.49 -12.92
C ILE A 160 15.74 -1.04 -12.98
N LEU A 161 14.90 -1.66 -12.16
CA LEU A 161 14.77 -3.11 -12.11
C LEU A 161 14.22 -3.66 -13.42
N GLY A 162 13.23 -2.99 -14.02
CA GLY A 162 12.70 -3.32 -15.34
C GLY A 162 13.77 -3.25 -16.44
N ALA A 163 14.60 -2.19 -16.44
CA ALA A 163 15.71 -2.05 -17.38
C ALA A 163 16.76 -3.17 -17.20
N LEU A 164 17.12 -3.50 -15.96
CA LEU A 164 18.03 -4.61 -15.65
C LEU A 164 17.48 -5.95 -16.15
N LEU A 165 16.18 -6.21 -15.95
CA LEU A 165 15.53 -7.42 -16.46
C LEU A 165 15.52 -7.47 -17.99
N LEU A 166 15.26 -6.35 -18.68
CA LEU A 166 15.32 -6.29 -20.14
C LEU A 166 16.73 -6.57 -20.67
N ILE A 167 17.77 -5.99 -20.04
CA ILE A 167 19.18 -6.25 -20.38
C ILE A 167 19.53 -7.73 -20.14
N LEU A 168 19.04 -8.30 -19.04
CA LEU A 168 19.24 -9.72 -18.76
C LEU A 168 18.61 -10.59 -19.85
N MET A 169 17.36 -10.31 -20.22
CA MET A 169 16.65 -11.04 -21.28
C MET A 169 17.28 -10.87 -22.66
N SER A 170 17.93 -9.75 -22.95
CA SER A 170 18.66 -9.52 -24.20
C SER A 170 20.02 -10.21 -24.23
N LYS A 171 20.77 -10.26 -23.12
CA LYS A 171 22.05 -10.99 -23.03
C LYS A 171 21.90 -12.49 -23.24
N TYR A 172 20.85 -13.11 -22.71
CA TYR A 172 20.56 -14.53 -22.98
C TYR A 172 20.08 -14.80 -24.43
N ASN A 173 20.03 -13.78 -25.30
CA ASN A 173 19.85 -13.94 -26.75
C ASN A 173 21.16 -14.19 -27.51
N LEU A 174 22.33 -14.01 -26.89
CA LEU A 174 23.60 -13.96 -27.63
C LEU A 174 24.26 -15.28 -28.06
N PRO A 175 23.91 -16.51 -27.61
CA PRO A 175 24.59 -17.71 -28.12
C PRO A 175 23.82 -18.49 -29.20
N PHE A 176 22.76 -17.95 -29.81
CA PHE A 176 22.02 -18.66 -30.87
C PHE A 176 22.19 -18.07 -32.29
N GLN A 177 23.03 -17.05 -32.46
CA GLN A 177 23.37 -16.50 -33.79
C GLN A 177 24.80 -16.84 -34.27
N LEU A 178 25.58 -17.60 -33.49
CA LEU A 178 26.96 -17.97 -33.83
C LEU A 178 27.14 -19.43 -34.29
N ILE A 179 26.05 -20.18 -34.44
CA ILE A 179 26.10 -21.51 -35.07
C ILE A 179 25.22 -21.43 -36.32
N LYS A 180 25.86 -21.14 -37.45
CA LYS A 180 25.30 -21.28 -38.79
C LYS A 180 26.33 -21.99 -39.65
#